data_AF-A0A974BMY4-F1
#
_entry.id   AF-A0A974BMY4-F1
#
_cell.length_a   1.000
_cell.length_b   1.000
_cell.length_c   1.000
_cell.angle_alpha   90.00
_cell.angle_beta   90.00
_cell.angle_gamma   90.00
#
_symmetry.space_group_name_H-M   'P 1'
#
loop_
_entity.id
_entity.type
_entity.pdbx_description
1 polymer ?
#
loop_
_entity_poly.entity_id
_entity_poly.type
_entity_poly.pdbx_seq_one_letter_code
_entity_poly.pdbx_strand_id
1 'polypeptide(L)' 'MDTAKAKKALKRLAKQKGVRVEDVRHEIEIAITEGMKSPEPQAQVFWSSIPHKGERPTPEEVITYIAGMVRD' A
#
# COMPACT_ATOMS: atom_id res chain seq x y z
N MET A 1 10.81 -6.86 -3.68
CA MET A 1 9.40 -7.31 -3.67
C MET A 1 8.79 -7.10 -5.05
N ASP A 2 8.02 -8.07 -5.57
CA ASP A 2 7.31 -7.96 -6.85
C ASP A 2 5.94 -7.31 -6.67
N THR A 3 5.75 -6.13 -7.25
CA THR A 3 4.53 -5.31 -7.13
C THR A 3 3.55 -5.46 -8.30
N ALA A 4 3.82 -6.35 -9.26
CA ALA A 4 2.99 -6.48 -10.47
C ALA A 4 1.52 -6.83 -10.17
N LYS A 5 1.29 -7.69 -9.17
CA LYS A 5 -0.07 -8.08 -8.73
C LYS A 5 -0.83 -6.90 -8.11
N ALA A 6 -0.17 -6.11 -7.26
CA ALA A 6 -0.77 -4.91 -6.68
C ALA A 6 -1.15 -3.89 -7.76
N LYS A 7 -0.24 -3.62 -8.73
CA LYS A 7 -0.53 -2.75 -9.88
C LYS A 7 -1.76 -3.22 -10.67
N LYS A 8 -1.88 -4.52 -10.91
CA LYS A 8 -3.05 -5.10 -11.60
C LYS A 8 -4.33 -4.96 -10.78
N ALA A 9 -4.25 -5.13 -9.46
CA ALA A 9 -5.39 -4.97 -8.56
C ALA A 9 -5.90 -3.52 -8.55
N LEU A 10 -5.01 -2.53 -8.47
CA LEU A 10 -5.36 -1.11 -8.55
C LEU A 10 -6.05 -0.76 -9.87
N LYS A 11 -5.51 -1.24 -11.00
CA LYS A 11 -6.13 -1.08 -12.33
C LYS A 11 -7.53 -1.68 -12.41
N ARG A 12 -7.72 -2.87 -11.84
CA ARG A 12 -9.03 -3.55 -11.82
C ARG A 12 -10.03 -2.79 -10.95
N LEU A 13 -9.61 -2.32 -9.78
CA LEU A 13 -10.45 -1.57 -8.85
C LEU A 13 -10.90 -0.24 -9.48
N ALA A 14 -9.96 0.51 -10.07
CA ALA A 14 -10.28 1.76 -10.76
C ALA A 14 -11.31 1.55 -11.87
N LYS A 15 -11.12 0.52 -12.72
CA LYS A 15 -12.09 0.14 -13.76
C LYS A 15 -13.46 -0.21 -13.18
N GLN A 16 -13.51 -0.97 -12.09
CA GLN A 16 -14.77 -1.36 -11.44
C GLN A 16 -15.52 -0.15 -10.86
N LYS A 17 -14.78 0.84 -10.36
CA LYS A 17 -15.33 2.05 -9.72
C LYS A 17 -15.58 3.19 -10.71
N GLY A 18 -15.15 3.08 -11.97
CA GLY A 18 -15.29 4.14 -12.97
C GLY A 18 -14.42 5.37 -12.69
N VAL A 19 -13.30 5.19 -11.98
CA VAL A 19 -12.35 6.25 -11.61
C VAL A 19 -10.99 6.01 -12.24
N ARG A 20 -10.06 6.97 -12.15
CA ARG A 20 -8.70 6.77 -12.66
C ARG A 20 -7.87 5.96 -11.68
N VAL A 21 -6.86 5.26 -12.21
CA VAL A 21 -5.94 4.47 -11.39
C VAL A 21 -5.13 5.38 -10.47
N GLU A 22 -4.80 6.58 -10.96
CA GLU A 22 -4.08 7.59 -10.20
C GLU A 22 -4.89 8.06 -8.98
N ASP A 23 -6.21 8.21 -9.10
CA ASP A 23 -7.08 8.63 -7.99
C ASP A 23 -7.09 7.57 -6.88
N VAL A 24 -7.28 6.29 -7.25
CA VAL A 24 -7.21 5.16 -6.30
C VAL A 24 -5.84 5.11 -5.63
N ARG A 25 -4.77 5.29 -6.40
CA ARG A 25 -3.41 5.27 -5.88
C ARG A 25 -3.17 6.44 -4.92
N HIS A 26 -3.65 7.63 -5.23
CA HIS A 26 -3.51 8.83 -4.42
C HIS A 26 -4.23 8.71 -3.07
N GLU A 27 -5.46 8.21 -3.06
CA GLU A 27 -6.21 7.94 -1.81
C GLU A 27 -5.46 6.97 -0.90
N ILE A 28 -4.81 5.96 -1.47
CA ILE A 28 -4.00 5.01 -0.69
C ILE A 28 -2.72 5.67 -0.16
N GLU A 29 -2.08 6.57 -0.92
CA GLU A 29 -0.94 7.34 -0.43
C GLU A 29 -1.30 8.23 0.77
N ILE A 30 -2.48 8.85 0.73
CA ILE A 30 -3.01 9.63 1.87
C ILE A 30 -3.21 8.70 3.07
N ALA A 31 -3.88 7.56 2.89
CA ALA A 31 -4.11 6.59 3.97
C ALA A 31 -2.80 6.05 4.58
N ILE A 32 -1.79 5.77 3.76
CA ILE A 32 -0.45 5.37 4.23
C ILE A 32 0.18 6.51 5.03
N THR A 33 0.15 7.73 4.50
CA THR A 33 0.74 8.90 5.15
C THR A 33 0.11 9.16 6.52
N GLU A 34 -1.21 9.05 6.64
CA GLU A 34 -1.90 9.17 7.93
C GLU A 34 -1.59 7.99 8.84
N GLY A 35 -1.59 6.75 8.33
CA GLY A 35 -1.26 5.56 9.10
C GLY A 35 0.15 5.59 9.69
N MET A 36 1.13 6.14 8.96
CA MET A 36 2.51 6.30 9.43
C MET A 36 2.68 7.32 10.56
N LYS A 37 1.70 8.21 10.79
CA LYS A 37 1.71 9.16 11.92
C LYS A 37 1.28 8.53 13.24
N SER A 38 0.81 7.27 13.24
CA SER A 38 0.33 6.63 14.46
C SER A 38 1.44 6.58 15.54
N PRO A 39 1.15 7.03 16.77
CA PRO A 39 2.09 6.93 17.88
C PRO A 39 2.18 5.51 18.46
N GLU A 40 1.32 4.59 18.01
CA GLU A 40 1.28 3.24 18.55
C GLU A 40 2.56 2.46 18.22
N PRO A 41 3.24 1.85 19.21
CA PRO A 41 4.48 1.10 18.97
C PRO A 41 4.31 -0.01 17.93
N GLN A 42 3.19 -0.72 17.96
CA GLN A 42 2.90 -1.78 17.00
C GLN A 42 2.80 -1.25 15.55
N ALA A 43 2.25 -0.05 15.37
CA ALA A 43 2.13 0.56 14.05
C ALA A 43 3.50 1.00 13.53
N GLN A 44 4.34 1.57 14.40
CA GLN A 44 5.71 1.96 14.06
C GLN A 44 6.56 0.75 13.64
N VAL A 45 6.43 -0.37 14.36
CA VAL A 45 7.10 -1.62 14.02
C VAL A 45 6.60 -2.14 12.67
N PHE A 46 5.28 -2.17 12.46
CA PHE A 46 4.69 -2.58 11.19
C PHE A 46 5.18 -1.75 10.00
N TRP A 47 5.17 -0.41 10.09
CA TRP A 47 5.62 0.44 8.99
C TRP A 47 7.11 0.26 8.70
N SER A 48 7.91 0.03 9.74
CA SER A 48 9.36 -0.22 9.63
C SER A 48 9.69 -1.62 9.08
N SER A 49 8.75 -2.56 9.13
CA SER A 49 8.97 -3.93 8.63
C SER A 49 8.66 -4.10 7.15
N ILE A 50 8.06 -3.11 6.49
CA ILE A 50 7.73 -3.17 5.06
C ILE A 50 8.99 -2.93 4.22
N PRO A 51 9.43 -3.88 3.37
CA PRO A 51 10.56 -3.64 2.48
C PRO A 51 10.20 -2.64 1.37
N HIS A 52 10.94 -1.53 1.27
CA HIS A 52 10.71 -0.51 0.23
C HIS A 52 12.01 0.07 -0.33
N LYS A 53 11.94 0.61 -1.55
CA LYS A 53 13.12 1.20 -2.22
C LYS A 53 13.37 2.67 -1.89
N GLY A 54 12.31 3.44 -1.62
CA GLY A 54 12.38 4.88 -1.32
C GLY A 54 12.49 5.18 0.17
N GLU A 55 12.28 6.44 0.56
CA GLU A 55 12.19 6.83 1.98
C GLU A 55 10.95 6.28 2.68
N ARG A 56 9.88 6.02 1.93
CA ARG A 56 8.60 5.48 2.41
C ARG A 56 8.08 4.42 1.43
N PRO A 57 7.29 3.44 1.91
CA PRO A 57 6.72 2.44 1.03
C PRO A 57 5.67 3.03 0.10
N THR A 58 5.68 2.61 -1.15
CA THR A 58 4.65 2.95 -2.13
C THR A 58 3.35 2.18 -1.85
N PRO A 59 2.18 2.66 -2.35
CA PRO A 59 0.92 1.92 -2.27
C PRO A 59 1.06 0.45 -2.69
N GLU A 60 1.76 0.19 -3.80
CA GLU A 60 1.92 -1.15 -4.31
C GLU A 60 2.84 -2.02 -3.43
N GLU A 61 3.84 -1.44 -2.78
CA GLU A 61 4.68 -2.15 -1.82
C GLU A 61 3.89 -2.52 -0.57
N VAL A 62 3.13 -1.58 0.00
CA VAL A 62 2.27 -1.83 1.18
C VAL A 62 1.24 -2.92 0.89
N ILE A 63 0.53 -2.82 -0.23
CA ILE A 63 -0.46 -3.83 -0.63
C ILE A 63 0.19 -5.20 -0.79
N THR A 64 1.37 -5.27 -1.41
CA THR A 64 2.06 -6.54 -1.64
C THR A 64 2.51 -7.16 -0.33
N TYR A 65 3.02 -6.36 0.60
CA TYR A 65 3.45 -6.82 1.92
C TYR A 65 2.26 -7.37 2.73
N ILE A 66 1.19 -6.59 2.87
CA ILE A 66 -0.02 -7.00 3.61
C ILE A 66 -0.65 -8.25 2.98
N ALA A 67 -0.73 -8.32 1.65
CA ALA A 67 -1.25 -9.50 0.97
C ALA A 67 -0.38 -10.75 1.18
N GLY A 68 0.91 -10.59 1.49
CA GLY A 68 1.80 -11.66 1.90
C GLY A 68 1.49 -12.19 3.30
N MET A 69 1.14 -11.31 4.24
CA MET A 69 0.87 -11.67 5.65
C MET A 69 -0.40 -12.51 5.84
N VAL A 70 -1.36 -12.46 4.90
CA VAL A 70 -2.64 -13.19 4.98
C VAL A 70 -2.56 -14.58 4.33
N ARG A 71 -1.43 -14.92 3.70
CA ARG A 71 -1.25 -16.19 2.98
C ARG A 71 -0.71 -17.33 3.83
N ASP A 72 -0.55 -17.09 5.13
CA ASP A 72 -0.17 -18.09 6.14
C ASP A 72 -1.38 -18.67 6.87
#